data_AF-A0A1L5BTC7-F1
#
_entry.id   AF-A0A1L5BTC7-F1
#
_cell.length_a   1.000
_cell.length_b   1.000
_cell.length_c   1.000
_cell.angle_alpha   90.00
_cell.angle_beta   90.00
_cell.angle_gamma   90.00
#
_symmetry.space_group_name_H-M   'P 1'
#
loop_
_entity.id
_entity.type
_entity.pdbx_description
1 polymer ?
#
loop_
_entity_poly.entity_id
_entity_poly.type
_entity_poly.pdbx_seq_one_letter_code
_entity_poly.pdbx_strand_id
1 'polypeptide(L)'
;MIGPAGKSLIAANPQRQIVTAVDLDFRDVGFNPGASDLERVVRFAQTVRNNLFHGGKHGSAYWNDADRMRLLLETTIAVLDDLADQMGLTSDYRSEY
;
A
#
# COMPACT_ATOMS: atom_id res chain seq x y z
N MET A 1 -9.34 -15.70 0.73
CA MET A 1 -8.05 -15.88 0.01
C MET A 1 -7.75 -14.55 -0.66
N ILE A 2 -6.50 -14.07 -0.73
CA ILE A 2 -6.24 -12.78 -1.38
C ILE A 2 -6.42 -12.87 -2.91
N GLY A 3 -7.04 -11.83 -3.50
CA GLY A 3 -7.26 -11.71 -4.93
C GLY A 3 -5.98 -11.39 -5.73
N PRO A 4 -6.07 -11.32 -7.08
CA PRO A 4 -4.94 -10.95 -7.94
C PRO A 4 -4.31 -9.60 -7.60
N ALA A 5 -5.12 -8.60 -7.23
CA ALA A 5 -4.62 -7.29 -6.82
C ALA A 5 -3.77 -7.40 -5.55
N GLY A 6 -4.20 -8.22 -4.57
CA GLY A 6 -3.47 -8.46 -3.33
C GLY A 6 -2.09 -9.10 -3.59
N LYS A 7 -2.03 -10.08 -4.50
CA LYS A 7 -0.77 -10.70 -4.92
C LYS A 7 0.15 -9.68 -5.60
N SER A 8 -0.41 -8.83 -6.44
CA SER A 8 0.33 -7.77 -7.14
C SER A 8 0.89 -6.74 -6.17
N LEU A 9 0.13 -6.34 -5.13
CA LEU A 9 0.60 -5.42 -4.11
C LEU A 9 1.75 -6.02 -3.28
N ILE A 10 1.66 -7.31 -2.93
CA ILE A 10 2.76 -8.03 -2.26
C ILE A 10 4.00 -8.05 -3.15
N ALA A 11 3.85 -8.37 -4.44
CA ALA A 11 4.95 -8.42 -5.39
C ALA A 11 5.59 -7.04 -5.63
N ALA A 12 4.79 -5.96 -5.61
CA ALA A 12 5.28 -4.60 -5.75
C ALA A 12 6.15 -4.13 -4.56
N ASN A 13 6.04 -4.81 -3.41
CA ASN A 13 6.84 -4.62 -2.19
C ASN A 13 7.05 -3.13 -1.83
N PRO A 14 5.97 -2.40 -1.47
CA PRO A 14 6.10 -1.00 -1.15
C PRO A 14 6.95 -0.78 0.10
N GLN A 15 7.84 0.21 0.02
CA GLN A 15 8.69 0.61 1.13
C GLN A 15 8.00 1.66 2.00
N ARG A 16 8.23 1.63 3.31
CA ARG A 16 7.72 2.64 4.24
C ARG A 16 8.68 3.83 4.32
N GLN A 17 8.10 5.03 4.29
CA GLN A 17 8.81 6.24 4.65
C GLN A 17 9.18 6.20 6.14
N ILE A 18 10.41 6.59 6.44
CA ILE A 18 10.90 6.84 7.80
C ILE A 18 11.46 8.27 7.87
N VAL A 19 11.33 8.88 9.04
CA VAL A 19 11.95 10.17 9.34
C VAL A 19 13.25 9.90 10.08
N THR A 20 14.36 10.35 9.54
CA THR A 20 15.66 10.33 10.21
C THR A 20 15.91 11.69 10.88
N ALA A 21 17.05 11.83 11.58
CA ALA A 21 17.41 13.08 12.22
C ALA A 21 17.61 14.25 11.23
N VAL A 22 17.93 13.94 9.96
CA VAL A 22 18.34 14.95 8.96
C VAL A 22 17.53 14.90 7.66
N ASP A 23 16.86 13.79 7.37
CA ASP A 23 16.18 13.57 6.09
C ASP A 23 15.06 12.50 6.14
N LEU A 24 14.38 12.30 5.03
CA LEU A 24 13.49 11.19 4.76
C LEU A 24 14.24 10.01 4.12
N ASP A 25 13.96 8.81 4.61
CA ASP A 25 14.48 7.56 4.05
C ASP A 25 13.32 6.58 3.82
N PHE A 26 13.52 5.58 2.95
CA PHE A 26 12.52 4.57 2.62
C PHE A 26 13.11 3.19 2.86
N ARG A 27 12.36 2.35 3.60
CA ARG A 27 12.83 1.02 3.98
C ARG A 27 11.78 -0.04 3.74
N ASP A 28 12.23 -1.27 3.57
CA ASP A 28 11.34 -2.41 3.45
C ASP A 28 10.42 -2.54 4.67
N VAL A 29 9.20 -2.97 4.43
CA VAL A 29 8.24 -3.29 5.48
C VAL A 29 8.60 -4.64 6.08
N GLY A 30 8.90 -4.67 7.37
CA GLY A 30 9.18 -5.90 8.09
C GLY A 30 7.91 -6.67 8.44
N PHE A 31 8.00 -8.01 8.41
CA PHE A 31 6.92 -8.92 8.77
C PHE A 31 7.42 -9.96 9.78
N ASN A 32 6.53 -10.41 10.67
CA ASN A 32 6.83 -11.53 11.53
C ASN A 32 6.93 -12.84 10.73
N PRO A 33 7.72 -13.83 11.19
CA PRO A 33 7.70 -15.17 10.59
C PRO A 33 6.28 -15.73 10.55
N GLY A 34 5.86 -16.21 9.38
CA GLY A 34 4.52 -16.77 9.18
C GLY A 34 3.40 -15.74 8.98
N ALA A 35 3.71 -14.45 8.79
CA ALA A 35 2.71 -13.44 8.46
C ALA A 35 1.85 -13.88 7.26
N SER A 36 0.52 -13.79 7.44
CA SER A 36 -0.43 -14.18 6.40
C SER A 36 -0.38 -13.22 5.22
N ASP A 37 -0.82 -13.67 4.05
CA ASP A 37 -0.96 -12.82 2.88
C ASP A 37 -1.92 -11.64 3.12
N LEU A 38 -3.00 -11.84 3.89
CA LEU A 38 -3.91 -10.76 4.25
C LEU A 38 -3.22 -9.71 5.13
N GLU A 39 -2.43 -10.14 6.12
CA GLU A 39 -1.63 -9.23 6.95
C GLU A 39 -0.67 -8.40 6.10
N ARG A 40 0.02 -9.06 5.15
CA ARG A 40 0.94 -8.40 4.21
C ARG A 40 0.23 -7.36 3.37
N VAL A 41 -0.90 -7.72 2.77
CA VAL A 41 -1.73 -6.81 1.98
C VAL A 41 -2.17 -5.59 2.81
N VAL A 42 -2.68 -5.80 4.02
CA VAL A 42 -3.12 -4.71 4.90
C VAL A 42 -1.97 -3.77 5.26
N ARG A 43 -0.83 -4.31 5.68
CA ARG A 43 0.37 -3.52 6.04
C ARG A 43 0.92 -2.74 4.84
N PHE A 44 0.93 -3.34 3.66
CA PHE A 44 1.38 -2.66 2.44
C PHE A 44 0.41 -1.58 1.99
N ALA A 45 -0.91 -1.83 2.01
CA ALA A 45 -1.90 -0.81 1.69
C ALA A 45 -1.81 0.40 2.64
N GLN A 46 -1.65 0.15 3.94
CA GLN A 46 -1.39 1.20 4.93
C GLN A 46 -0.10 1.97 4.64
N THR A 47 0.95 1.28 4.19
CA THR A 47 2.23 1.89 3.83
C THR A 47 2.08 2.81 2.63
N VAL A 48 1.44 2.36 1.55
CA VAL A 48 1.16 3.19 0.36
C VAL A 48 0.35 4.42 0.74
N ARG A 49 -0.72 4.23 1.53
CA ARG A 49 -1.54 5.32 2.06
C ARG A 49 -0.71 6.31 2.85
N ASN A 50 0.13 5.85 3.78
CA ASN A 50 0.93 6.72 4.63
C ASN A 50 1.96 7.50 3.81
N ASN A 51 2.61 6.85 2.84
CA ASN A 51 3.53 7.55 1.95
C ASN A 51 2.80 8.59 1.09
N LEU A 52 1.56 8.36 0.64
CA LEU A 52 0.78 9.37 -0.06
C LEU A 52 0.51 10.61 0.81
N PHE A 53 0.12 10.42 2.07
CA PHE A 53 -0.18 11.52 2.98
C PHE A 53 1.06 12.25 3.50
N HIS A 54 2.22 11.58 3.57
CA HIS A 54 3.45 12.12 4.17
C HIS A 54 4.60 12.38 3.18
N GLY A 55 4.52 11.83 1.96
CA GLY A 55 5.59 11.79 0.95
C GLY A 55 5.78 13.07 0.14
N GLY A 56 5.00 14.12 0.40
CA GLY A 56 5.09 15.42 -0.29
C GLY A 56 6.37 16.23 -0.04
N LYS A 57 7.41 15.67 0.58
CA LYS A 57 8.68 16.36 0.83
C LYS A 57 9.73 15.76 -0.10
N HIS A 58 10.16 16.55 -1.07
CA HIS A 58 11.13 16.21 -2.11
C HIS A 58 12.39 15.51 -1.55
N GLY A 59 12.97 14.56 -2.30
CA GLY A 59 14.33 14.07 -2.04
C GLY A 59 14.57 12.57 -2.24
N SER A 60 13.51 11.74 -2.26
CA SER A 60 13.65 10.28 -2.40
C SER A 60 13.48 9.82 -3.85
N ALA A 61 14.48 9.09 -4.37
CA ALA A 61 14.40 8.44 -5.68
C ALA A 61 13.22 7.45 -5.78
N TYR A 62 12.83 6.84 -4.66
CA TYR A 62 11.69 5.93 -4.60
C TYR A 62 10.35 6.64 -4.80
N TRP A 63 10.19 7.85 -4.25
CA TRP A 63 8.94 8.62 -4.36
C TRP A 63 8.87 9.46 -5.65
N ASN A 64 10.03 9.83 -6.21
CA ASN A 64 10.10 10.62 -7.43
C ASN A 64 9.81 9.82 -8.72
N ASP A 65 9.62 8.51 -8.63
CA ASP A 65 9.19 7.66 -9.75
C ASP A 65 7.65 7.67 -9.87
N ALA A 66 7.14 8.54 -10.74
CA ALA A 66 5.70 8.75 -10.92
C ALA A 66 4.97 7.49 -11.42
N ASP A 67 5.61 6.67 -12.25
CA ASP A 67 4.98 5.45 -12.79
C ASP A 67 4.88 4.38 -11.72
N ARG A 68 5.93 4.22 -10.90
CA ARG A 68 5.87 3.36 -9.72
C ARG A 68 4.80 3.83 -8.73
N MET A 69 4.68 5.14 -8.49
CA MET A 69 3.67 5.66 -7.57
C MET A 69 2.26 5.42 -8.09
N ARG A 70 2.02 5.64 -9.40
CA ARG A 70 0.74 5.32 -10.03
C ARG A 70 0.40 3.84 -9.88
N LEU A 71 1.33 2.95 -10.19
CA LEU A 71 1.16 1.50 -10.02
C LEU A 71 0.75 1.13 -8.59
N LEU A 72 1.46 1.67 -7.57
CA LEU A 72 1.16 1.37 -6.17
C LEU A 72 -0.23 1.87 -5.75
N LEU A 73 -0.60 3.08 -6.17
CA LEU A 73 -1.90 3.68 -5.83
C LEU A 73 -3.05 2.91 -6.47
N GLU A 74 -2.97 2.65 -7.79
CA GLU A 74 -4.00 1.92 -8.52
C GLU A 74 -4.14 0.48 -8.02
N THR A 75 -3.02 -0.21 -7.77
CA THR A 75 -3.03 -1.57 -7.21
C THR A 75 -3.63 -1.58 -5.80
N THR A 76 -3.33 -0.56 -4.97
CA THR A 76 -3.90 -0.47 -3.62
C THR A 76 -5.41 -0.23 -3.67
N ILE A 77 -5.90 0.61 -4.59
CA ILE A 77 -7.35 0.82 -4.78
C ILE A 77 -8.03 -0.48 -5.21
N ALA A 78 -7.47 -1.19 -6.20
CA ALA A 78 -8.02 -2.47 -6.66
C ALA A 78 -8.04 -3.54 -5.54
N VAL A 79 -7.05 -3.54 -4.64
CA VAL A 79 -7.07 -4.38 -3.44
C VAL A 79 -8.26 -4.05 -2.53
N LEU A 80 -8.53 -2.76 -2.31
CA LEU A 80 -9.63 -2.34 -1.46
C LEU A 80 -10.99 -2.68 -2.09
N ASP A 81 -11.14 -2.51 -3.41
CA ASP A 81 -12.31 -2.97 -4.16
C ASP A 81 -12.51 -4.48 -4.00
N ASP A 82 -11.46 -5.28 -4.24
CA ASP A 82 -11.49 -6.75 -4.11
C ASP A 82 -11.90 -7.19 -2.69
N LEU A 83 -11.41 -6.51 -1.66
CA LEU A 83 -11.73 -6.82 -0.26
C LEU A 83 -13.16 -6.41 0.09
N ALA A 84 -13.63 -5.26 -0.38
CA ALA A 84 -14.99 -4.81 -0.15
C ALA A 84 -16.01 -5.77 -0.77
N ASP A 85 -15.77 -6.21 -2.01
CA ASP A 85 -16.63 -7.17 -2.72
C ASP A 85 -16.68 -8.52 -2.01
N GLN A 86 -15.52 -9.10 -1.69
CA GLN A 86 -15.43 -10.39 -1.00
C GLN A 86 -16.12 -10.42 0.37
N MET A 87 -16.17 -9.27 1.05
CA MET A 87 -16.79 -9.16 2.37
C MET A 87 -18.24 -8.69 2.32
N GLY A 88 -18.79 -8.43 1.13
CA GLY A 88 -20.15 -7.88 0.98
C GLY A 88 -20.28 -6.46 1.54
N LEU A 89 -19.19 -5.69 1.57
CA LEU A 89 -19.11 -4.33 2.11
C LEU A 89 -19.05 -3.26 1.01
N THR A 90 -19.34 -3.61 -0.24
CA THR A 90 -19.18 -2.70 -1.39
C THR A 90 -19.97 -1.40 -1.24
N SER A 91 -21.22 -1.46 -0.79
CA SER A 91 -22.06 -0.27 -0.59
C SER A 91 -21.46 0.68 0.46
N ASP A 92 -21.06 0.15 1.62
CA ASP A 92 -20.41 0.93 2.68
C ASP A 92 -19.08 1.53 2.21
N TYR A 93 -18.27 0.74 1.52
CA TYR A 93 -16.98 1.16 1.00
C TYR A 93 -17.11 2.29 -0.03
N ARG A 94 -18.10 2.21 -0.92
CA ARG A 94 -18.38 3.24 -1.94
C ARG A 94 -19.20 4.41 -1.42
N SER A 95 -19.73 4.31 -0.20
CA SER A 95 -20.70 5.27 0.35
C SER A 95 -21.95 5.42 -0.54
N GLU A 96 -22.40 4.30 -1.12
CA GLU A 96 -23.60 4.20 -1.95
C GLU A 96 -24.74 3.61 -1.11
N TYR A 97 -25.93 4.23 -1.18
CA TYR A 97 -27.17 3.77 -0.51
C TYR A 97 -28.12 3.10 -1.49
#